data_AF-A0A149UR32-F1
#
_entry.id   AF-A0A149UR32-F1
#
_cell.length_a   1.000
_cell.length_b   1.000
_cell.length_c   1.000
_cell.angle_alpha   90.00
_cell.angle_beta   90.00
_cell.angle_gamma   90.00
#
_symmetry.space_group_name_H-M   'P 1'
#
loop_
_entity.id
_entity.type
_entity.pdbx_description
1 polymer ?
#
loop_
_entity_poly.entity_id
_entity_poly.type
_entity_poly.pdbx_seq_one_letter_code
_entity_poly.pdbx_strand_id
1 'polypeptide(L)'
;SQEGTVVRLGGQKRTWAEHAGAPLCVERSFVEPLFRALELRENCVAGCRAPTEDLETTLDPDLHLVTDTGATIRSMRLKGQQYSFMLPPETKSVRLVSRASRPADVIGPFVDDRRSMGVAVADVHLLCAKQTHDITSHLQAEKPEGWHESDWTDCAWTNGNAVLPLGESLTDGKMGILSMTIRASGPYCVQPLQVEETKVRSA
;
A
#
# COMPACT_ATOMS: atom_id res chain seq x y z
N SER A 1 -30.41 2.68 -24.75
CA SER A 1 -31.70 2.20 -24.22
C SER A 1 -31.80 0.72 -24.55
N GLN A 2 -31.99 -0.15 -23.55
CA GLN A 2 -32.21 -1.57 -23.81
C GLN A 2 -33.72 -1.76 -24.04
N GLU A 3 -34.11 -2.09 -25.26
CA GLU A 3 -35.50 -2.45 -25.61
C GLU A 3 -35.65 -3.97 -25.54
N GLY A 4 -36.41 -4.45 -24.55
CA GLY A 4 -36.74 -5.86 -24.37
C GLY A 4 -37.59 -6.07 -23.12
N THR A 5 -38.50 -7.04 -23.16
CA THR A 5 -39.40 -7.37 -22.05
C THR A 5 -38.61 -7.95 -20.87
N VAL A 6 -38.43 -7.15 -19.82
CA VAL A 6 -37.81 -7.60 -18.56
C VAL A 6 -38.87 -8.31 -17.73
N VAL A 7 -38.73 -9.63 -17.56
CA VAL A 7 -39.56 -10.40 -16.63
C VAL A 7 -38.96 -10.27 -15.22
N ARG A 8 -39.73 -9.78 -14.25
CA ARG A 8 -39.32 -9.78 -12.84
C ARG A 8 -39.52 -11.18 -12.28
N LEU A 9 -38.43 -11.86 -11.94
CA LEU A 9 -38.48 -13.09 -11.15
C LEU A 9 -39.07 -12.74 -9.77
N GLY A 10 -40.27 -13.26 -9.47
CA GLY A 10 -40.97 -13.00 -8.22
C GLY A 10 -40.29 -13.68 -7.04
N GLY A 11 -39.79 -12.89 -6.09
CA GLY A 11 -39.20 -13.37 -4.85
C GLY A 11 -39.13 -12.22 -3.83
N GLN A 12 -39.25 -12.55 -2.55
CA GLN A 12 -39.06 -11.55 -1.49
C GLN A 12 -37.63 -11.01 -1.53
N LYS A 13 -37.46 -9.70 -1.28
CA LYS A 13 -36.14 -9.05 -1.21
C LYS A 13 -35.36 -9.66 -0.05
N ARG A 14 -34.35 -10.45 -0.37
CA ARG A 14 -33.44 -11.04 0.62
C ARG A 14 -32.20 -10.16 0.77
N THR A 15 -31.68 -10.13 1.98
CA THR A 15 -30.43 -9.48 2.37
C THR A 15 -29.48 -10.55 2.90
N TRP A 16 -28.17 -10.36 2.71
CA TRP A 16 -27.18 -11.26 3.30
C TRP A 16 -27.24 -11.25 4.83
N ALA A 17 -27.51 -10.10 5.44
CA ALA A 17 -27.60 -9.97 6.89
C ALA A 17 -28.68 -10.85 7.53
N GLU A 18 -29.85 -11.01 6.88
CA GLU A 18 -31.01 -11.66 7.49
C GLU A 18 -31.33 -13.03 6.89
N HIS A 19 -30.90 -13.29 5.65
CA HIS A 19 -31.37 -14.44 4.87
C HIS A 19 -30.24 -15.35 4.38
N ALA A 20 -29.00 -15.11 4.78
CA ALA A 20 -27.89 -15.98 4.41
C ALA A 20 -27.99 -17.32 5.16
N GLY A 21 -27.67 -18.42 4.47
CA GLY A 21 -27.61 -19.75 5.09
C GLY A 21 -26.40 -19.96 6.01
N ALA A 22 -25.47 -19.01 6.03
CA ALA A 22 -24.29 -18.96 6.89
C ALA A 22 -23.82 -17.49 7.05
N PRO A 23 -23.18 -17.12 8.17
CA PRO A 23 -22.63 -15.79 8.35
C PRO A 23 -21.49 -15.50 7.35
N LEU A 24 -21.35 -14.25 6.92
CA LEU A 24 -20.20 -13.81 6.15
C LEU A 24 -18.99 -13.70 7.09
N CYS A 25 -17.95 -14.51 6.84
CA CYS A 25 -16.69 -14.43 7.55
C CYS A 25 -15.54 -14.39 6.54
N VAL A 26 -14.75 -13.32 6.59
CA VAL A 26 -13.59 -13.09 5.72
C VAL A 26 -12.26 -13.13 6.48
N GLU A 27 -12.30 -13.50 7.76
CA GLU A 27 -11.10 -13.61 8.58
C GLU A 27 -10.18 -14.71 8.04
N ARG A 28 -8.91 -14.36 7.84
CA ARG A 28 -7.89 -15.29 7.31
C ARG A 28 -7.82 -16.60 8.11
N SER A 29 -7.90 -16.51 9.44
CA SER A 29 -7.91 -17.66 10.36
C SER A 29 -9.02 -18.67 10.07
N PHE A 30 -10.13 -18.22 9.49
CA PHE A 30 -11.26 -19.04 9.10
C PHE A 30 -11.20 -19.47 7.63
N VAL A 31 -10.85 -18.55 6.72
CA VAL A 31 -10.88 -18.78 5.26
C VAL A 31 -9.68 -19.60 4.78
N GLU A 32 -8.48 -19.36 5.31
CA GLU A 32 -7.25 -20.04 4.87
C GLU A 32 -7.31 -21.56 5.08
N PRO A 33 -7.74 -22.11 6.24
CA PRO A 33 -7.89 -23.55 6.40
C PRO A 33 -8.87 -24.19 5.40
N LEU A 34 -9.98 -23.51 5.09
CA LEU A 34 -10.94 -23.96 4.09
C LEU A 34 -10.32 -23.97 2.69
N PHE A 35 -9.60 -22.90 2.34
CA PHE A 35 -8.87 -22.83 1.08
C PHE A 35 -7.88 -23.99 0.94
N ARG A 36 -7.04 -24.24 1.96
CA ARG A 36 -6.07 -25.35 1.95
C ARG A 36 -6.76 -26.71 1.86
N ALA A 37 -7.90 -26.91 2.52
CA ALA A 37 -8.67 -28.15 2.43
C ALA A 37 -9.26 -28.39 1.03
N LEU A 38 -9.56 -27.32 0.28
CA LEU A 38 -10.02 -27.40 -1.11
C LEU A 38 -8.86 -27.60 -2.09
N GLU A 39 -7.74 -26.91 -1.87
CA GLU A 39 -6.49 -27.05 -2.63
C GLU A 39 -5.99 -28.51 -2.61
N LEU A 40 -6.02 -29.18 -1.45
CA LEU A 40 -5.65 -30.60 -1.34
C LEU A 40 -6.53 -31.56 -2.16
N ARG A 41 -7.72 -31.12 -2.60
CA ARG A 41 -8.64 -31.92 -3.43
C ARG A 41 -8.44 -31.69 -4.92
N GLU A 42 -7.49 -30.85 -5.33
CA GLU A 42 -7.25 -30.47 -6.73
C GLU A 42 -7.06 -31.68 -7.65
N ASN A 43 -6.35 -32.72 -7.19
CA ASN A 43 -6.12 -33.95 -7.94
C ASN A 43 -7.39 -34.81 -8.15
N CYS A 44 -8.51 -34.46 -7.51
CA CYS A 44 -9.76 -35.22 -7.56
C CYS A 44 -10.83 -34.58 -8.46
N VAL A 45 -10.52 -33.45 -9.12
CA VAL A 45 -11.48 -32.71 -9.95
C VAL A 45 -10.96 -32.58 -11.38
N ALA A 46 -11.68 -33.19 -12.32
CA ALA A 46 -11.35 -33.10 -13.74
C ALA A 46 -11.45 -31.66 -14.25
N GLY A 47 -10.40 -31.17 -14.90
CA GLY A 47 -10.36 -29.81 -15.49
C GLY A 47 -9.78 -28.73 -14.59
N CYS A 48 -9.26 -29.06 -13.40
CA CYS A 48 -8.50 -28.13 -12.58
C CYS A 48 -7.23 -27.67 -13.32
N ARG A 49 -7.04 -26.35 -13.40
CA ARG A 49 -5.79 -25.75 -13.86
C ARG A 49 -4.89 -25.63 -12.64
N ALA A 50 -3.69 -26.22 -12.74
CA ALA A 50 -2.65 -26.03 -11.74
C ALA A 50 -2.41 -24.53 -11.50
N PRO A 51 -2.14 -24.09 -10.25
CA PRO A 51 -1.82 -22.71 -9.96
C PRO A 51 -0.66 -22.23 -10.84
N THR A 52 -0.83 -21.06 -11.45
CA THR A 52 0.22 -20.39 -12.23
C THR A 52 1.36 -19.99 -11.28
N GLU A 53 2.60 -20.25 -11.74
CA GLU A 53 3.93 -19.96 -11.20
C GLU A 53 4.06 -19.16 -9.89
N ASP A 54 5.00 -19.60 -9.04
CA ASP A 54 5.41 -18.89 -7.82
C ASP A 54 5.72 -17.42 -8.12
N LEU A 55 4.84 -16.53 -7.64
CA LEU A 55 5.03 -15.10 -7.75
C LEU A 55 6.26 -14.70 -6.94
N GLU A 56 7.31 -14.23 -7.62
CA GLU A 56 8.49 -13.75 -6.93
C GLU A 56 8.12 -12.52 -6.08
N THR A 57 8.45 -12.59 -4.79
CA THR A 57 8.17 -11.52 -3.84
C THR A 57 9.45 -10.99 -3.21
N THR A 58 9.44 -9.71 -2.85
CA THR A 58 10.52 -9.05 -2.11
C THR A 58 9.99 -8.41 -0.84
N LEU A 59 10.84 -8.34 0.19
CA LEU A 59 10.57 -7.61 1.42
C LEU A 59 11.11 -6.17 1.37
N ASP A 60 11.89 -5.83 0.35
CA ASP A 60 12.43 -4.48 0.19
C ASP A 60 11.32 -3.53 -0.30
N PRO A 61 10.96 -2.49 0.46
CA PRO A 61 9.98 -1.51 0.03
C PRO A 61 10.49 -0.54 -1.04
N ASP A 62 11.80 -0.49 -1.35
CA ASP A 62 12.39 0.57 -2.19
C ASP A 62 11.97 1.99 -1.75
N LEU A 63 11.84 2.19 -0.43
CA LEU A 63 11.29 3.42 0.13
C LEU A 63 12.21 4.60 -0.19
N HIS A 64 11.66 5.61 -0.85
CA HIS A 64 12.33 6.86 -1.17
C HIS A 64 11.35 8.04 -1.11
N LEU A 65 11.90 9.25 -1.11
CA LEU A 65 11.10 10.46 -1.17
C LEU A 65 11.18 11.07 -2.57
N VAL A 66 10.10 11.71 -2.99
CA VAL A 66 10.05 12.57 -4.17
C VAL A 66 9.62 13.97 -3.73
N THR A 67 10.41 14.98 -4.05
CA THR A 67 10.08 16.39 -3.75
C THR A 67 8.98 16.92 -4.67
N ASP A 68 8.45 18.09 -4.36
CA ASP A 68 7.53 18.84 -5.23
C ASP A 68 8.12 19.16 -6.62
N THR A 69 9.44 19.33 -6.70
CA THR A 69 10.19 19.48 -7.95
C THR A 69 10.42 18.17 -8.72
N GLY A 70 9.98 17.03 -8.17
CA GLY A 70 10.16 15.71 -8.77
C GLY A 70 11.52 15.07 -8.51
N ALA A 71 12.38 15.67 -7.67
CA ALA A 71 13.68 15.10 -7.35
C ALA A 71 13.53 13.91 -6.39
N THR A 72 14.20 12.80 -6.71
CA THR A 72 14.24 11.61 -5.86
C THR A 72 15.31 11.74 -4.78
N ILE A 73 14.93 11.53 -3.52
CA ILE A 73 15.83 11.51 -2.37
C ILE A 73 15.86 10.08 -1.80
N ARG A 74 17.03 9.45 -1.87
CA ARG A 74 17.28 8.14 -1.26
C ARG A 74 17.62 8.28 0.22
N SER A 75 17.33 7.24 1.00
CA SER A 75 17.68 7.24 2.41
C SER A 75 19.20 7.31 2.57
N MET A 76 19.66 8.22 3.42
CA MET A 76 21.08 8.32 3.77
C MET A 76 21.47 7.35 4.88
N ARG A 77 20.48 6.85 5.62
CA ARG A 77 20.66 5.88 6.71
C ARG A 77 19.39 5.06 6.89
N LEU A 78 19.59 3.77 7.10
CA LEU A 78 18.60 2.83 7.60
C LEU A 78 19.17 2.13 8.83
N LYS A 79 18.49 2.24 9.98
CA LYS A 79 18.86 1.53 11.20
C LYS A 79 17.63 0.80 11.76
N GLY A 80 17.59 -0.51 11.56
CA GLY A 80 16.40 -1.30 11.88
C GLY A 80 15.22 -0.82 11.04
N GLN A 81 14.19 -0.29 11.71
CA GLN A 81 12.96 0.22 11.08
C GLN A 81 12.99 1.74 10.83
N GLN A 82 14.05 2.43 11.24
CA GLN A 82 14.15 3.88 11.14
C GLN A 82 14.91 4.30 9.88
N TYR A 83 14.22 5.05 9.01
CA TYR A 83 14.78 5.66 7.80
C TYR A 83 15.12 7.13 8.08
N SER A 84 16.23 7.60 7.53
CA SER A 84 16.60 9.02 7.54
C SER A 84 16.92 9.52 6.13
N PHE A 85 16.43 10.70 5.79
CA PHE A 85 16.57 11.36 4.50
C PHE A 85 17.07 12.78 4.70
N MET A 86 18.02 13.22 3.87
CA MET A 86 18.46 14.61 3.82
C MET A 86 17.57 15.39 2.87
N LEU A 87 16.91 16.43 3.37
CA LEU A 87 16.02 17.28 2.59
C LEU A 87 16.73 18.57 2.19
N PRO A 88 16.63 18.98 0.91
CA PRO A 88 17.13 20.27 0.48
C PRO A 88 16.29 21.40 1.09
N PRO A 89 16.82 22.63 1.11
CA PRO A 89 16.06 23.80 1.55
C PRO A 89 14.79 24.01 0.72
N GLU A 90 13.84 24.74 1.30
CA GLU A 90 12.57 25.10 0.65
C GLU A 90 11.66 23.92 0.31
N THR A 91 11.96 22.71 0.83
CA THR A 91 11.09 21.54 0.65
C THR A 91 9.84 21.68 1.54
N LYS A 92 8.68 21.96 0.93
CA LYS A 92 7.40 22.13 1.65
C LYS A 92 6.63 20.83 1.85
N SER A 93 6.80 19.89 0.93
CA SER A 93 6.16 18.58 0.98
C SER A 93 7.00 17.56 0.25
N VAL A 94 6.86 16.30 0.64
CA VAL A 94 7.46 15.16 -0.05
C VAL A 94 6.41 14.09 -0.29
N ARG A 95 6.59 13.29 -1.33
CA ARG A 95 5.85 12.04 -1.53
C ARG A 95 6.70 10.88 -1.06
N LEU A 96 6.16 10.05 -0.17
CA LEU A 96 6.74 8.77 0.23
C LEU A 96 6.37 7.74 -0.83
N VAL A 97 7.35 7.29 -1.59
CA VAL A 97 7.17 6.32 -2.66
C VAL A 97 7.82 5.00 -2.25
N SER A 98 7.07 3.93 -2.37
CA SER A 98 7.52 2.56 -2.08
C SER A 98 6.85 1.58 -3.03
N ARG A 99 7.41 0.37 -3.12
CA ARG A 99 6.68 -0.79 -3.64
C ARG A 99 5.39 -0.93 -2.85
N ALA A 100 4.33 -1.29 -3.55
CA ALA A 100 3.04 -1.59 -2.95
C ALA A 100 2.43 -2.80 -3.62
N SER A 101 1.73 -3.59 -2.82
CA SER A 101 1.04 -4.79 -3.31
C SER A 101 -0.22 -5.00 -2.50
N ARG A 102 -1.17 -5.74 -3.06
CA ARG A 102 -2.37 -6.12 -2.31
C ARG A 102 -2.05 -7.36 -1.48
N PRO A 103 -2.38 -7.40 -0.19
CA PRO A 103 -2.24 -8.61 0.62
C PRO A 103 -2.88 -9.84 -0.04
N ALA A 104 -4.03 -9.68 -0.70
CA ALA A 104 -4.69 -10.72 -1.49
C ALA A 104 -3.83 -11.31 -2.63
N ASP A 105 -2.92 -10.52 -3.21
CA ASP A 105 -2.08 -10.94 -4.34
C ASP A 105 -0.77 -11.61 -3.87
N VAL A 106 -0.22 -11.20 -2.72
CA VAL A 106 1.09 -11.66 -2.22
C VAL A 106 1.03 -12.71 -1.09
N ILE A 107 -0.08 -12.76 -0.34
CA ILE A 107 -0.30 -13.77 0.72
C ILE A 107 -1.15 -14.91 0.17
N GLY A 108 -2.19 -14.59 -0.60
CA GLY A 108 -3.06 -15.54 -1.27
C GLY A 108 -4.52 -15.11 -1.33
N PRO A 109 -5.34 -15.80 -2.15
CA PRO A 109 -6.73 -15.42 -2.43
C PRO A 109 -7.69 -15.57 -1.24
N PHE A 110 -7.22 -16.13 -0.12
CA PHE A 110 -7.94 -16.24 1.15
C PHE A 110 -7.79 -14.99 2.05
N VAL A 111 -7.08 -13.96 1.59
CA VAL A 111 -7.01 -12.64 2.24
C VAL A 111 -7.94 -11.66 1.53
N ASP A 112 -8.83 -11.02 2.30
CA ASP A 112 -9.84 -10.10 1.74
C ASP A 112 -9.32 -8.66 1.58
N ASP A 113 -8.17 -8.30 2.16
CA ASP A 113 -7.60 -6.96 1.98
C ASP A 113 -7.07 -6.77 0.55
N ARG A 114 -7.85 -6.06 -0.26
CA ARG A 114 -7.56 -5.74 -1.67
C ARG A 114 -6.94 -4.36 -1.86
N ARG A 115 -6.62 -3.65 -0.77
CA ARG A 115 -5.96 -2.34 -0.85
C ARG A 115 -4.52 -2.51 -1.29
N SER A 116 -4.03 -1.60 -2.12
CA SER A 116 -2.59 -1.51 -2.40
C SER A 116 -1.90 -0.98 -1.16
N MET A 117 -1.02 -1.75 -0.53
CA MET A 117 -0.36 -1.40 0.73
C MET A 117 1.14 -1.19 0.47
N GLY A 118 1.62 0.02 0.72
CA GLY A 118 3.03 0.39 0.66
C GLY A 118 3.73 0.04 1.97
N VAL A 119 3.96 1.05 2.80
CA VAL A 119 4.55 0.92 4.15
C VAL A 119 3.64 1.51 5.22
N ALA A 120 3.67 0.93 6.43
CA ALA A 120 3.06 1.51 7.64
C ALA A 120 4.04 2.47 8.30
N VAL A 121 3.73 3.76 8.25
CA VAL A 121 4.57 4.82 8.83
C VAL A 121 4.05 5.18 10.21
N ALA A 122 4.92 5.07 11.21
CA ALA A 122 4.67 5.46 12.59
C ALA A 122 5.20 6.88 12.84
N ASP A 123 6.14 7.05 13.78
CA ASP A 123 6.70 8.35 14.11
C ASP A 123 7.45 8.98 12.93
N VAL A 124 7.26 10.30 12.76
CA VAL A 124 7.95 11.11 11.75
C VAL A 124 8.47 12.39 12.41
N HIS A 125 9.78 12.62 12.28
CA HIS A 125 10.47 13.77 12.87
C HIS A 125 11.32 14.49 11.84
N LEU A 126 11.24 15.81 11.82
CA LEU A 126 12.08 16.68 11.01
C LEU A 126 13.05 17.45 11.90
N LEU A 127 14.35 17.18 11.75
CA LEU A 127 15.41 17.95 12.40
C LEU A 127 15.88 19.06 11.45
N CYS A 128 15.68 20.33 11.82
CA CYS A 128 16.13 21.51 11.07
C CYS A 128 16.69 22.56 12.04
N ALA A 129 17.83 23.18 11.72
CA ALA A 129 18.43 24.26 12.54
C ALA A 129 18.53 23.96 14.05
N LYS A 130 18.85 22.71 14.41
CA LYS A 130 18.90 22.17 15.80
C LYS A 130 17.55 22.08 16.52
N GLN A 131 16.44 22.29 15.82
CA GLN A 131 15.07 22.08 16.31
C GLN A 131 14.49 20.80 15.68
N THR A 132 13.74 20.05 16.48
CA THR A 132 13.01 18.87 16.03
C THR A 132 11.53 19.22 15.95
N HIS A 133 10.90 18.89 14.82
CA HIS A 133 9.48 19.05 14.58
C HIS A 133 8.84 17.68 14.37
N ASP A 134 7.77 17.40 15.09
CA ASP A 134 6.99 16.19 14.89
C ASP A 134 5.99 16.42 13.75
N ILE A 135 5.94 15.49 12.82
CA ILE A 135 5.00 15.52 11.70
C ILE A 135 3.96 14.44 11.95
N THR A 136 2.72 14.86 12.19
CA THR A 136 1.61 13.97 12.57
C THR A 136 0.45 14.03 11.59
N SER A 137 0.62 14.68 10.43
CA SER A 137 -0.42 14.87 9.41
C SER A 137 -0.99 13.54 8.93
N HIS A 138 -0.18 12.49 8.83
CA HIS A 138 -0.62 11.13 8.48
C HIS A 138 -1.42 10.42 9.59
N LEU A 139 -1.37 10.91 10.83
CA LEU A 139 -2.12 10.38 11.97
C LEU A 139 -3.44 11.12 12.22
N GLN A 140 -3.65 12.28 11.60
CA GLN A 140 -4.90 13.04 11.73
C GLN A 140 -6.08 12.30 11.10
N ALA A 141 -7.30 12.71 11.47
CA ALA A 141 -8.54 12.15 10.92
C ALA A 141 -8.66 12.45 9.41
N GLU A 142 -8.40 13.69 9.01
CA GLU A 142 -8.26 14.05 7.60
C GLU A 142 -6.79 13.84 7.19
N LYS A 143 -6.55 12.77 6.44
CA LYS A 143 -5.21 12.39 5.99
C LYS A 143 -4.90 13.02 4.63
N PRO A 144 -3.62 13.33 4.35
CA PRO A 144 -3.20 13.71 3.01
C PRO A 144 -3.47 12.61 1.97
N GLU A 145 -3.32 12.97 0.70
CA GLU A 145 -3.42 12.01 -0.41
C GLU A 145 -2.46 10.82 -0.24
N GLY A 146 -2.97 9.61 -0.52
CA GLY A 146 -2.16 8.39 -0.58
C GLY A 146 -1.98 7.65 0.75
N TRP A 147 -2.64 8.11 1.81
CA TRP A 147 -2.74 7.40 3.08
C TRP A 147 -4.07 6.66 3.19
N HIS A 148 -4.05 5.48 3.79
CA HIS A 148 -5.26 4.72 4.11
C HIS A 148 -5.87 5.17 5.43
N GLU A 149 -7.19 5.12 5.50
CA GLU A 149 -7.90 5.17 6.78
C GLU A 149 -7.53 3.94 7.63
N SER A 150 -7.35 4.17 8.93
CA SER A 150 -6.94 3.16 9.88
C SER A 150 -7.44 3.56 11.27
N ASP A 151 -7.84 2.55 12.06
CA ASP A 151 -8.19 2.72 13.48
C ASP A 151 -6.93 2.82 14.36
N TRP A 152 -5.74 2.65 13.78
CA TRP A 152 -4.47 2.80 14.48
C TRP A 152 -4.18 4.26 14.79
N THR A 153 -3.81 4.53 16.03
CA THR A 153 -3.48 5.89 16.50
C THR A 153 -2.01 6.23 16.35
N ASP A 154 -1.15 5.23 16.21
CA ASP A 154 0.31 5.33 16.22
C ASP A 154 0.95 5.17 14.84
N CYS A 155 0.20 4.75 13.82
CA CYS A 155 0.70 4.63 12.45
C CYS A 155 -0.42 4.59 11.40
N ALA A 156 -0.04 4.90 10.16
CA ALA A 156 -0.92 4.84 9.00
C ALA A 156 -0.23 4.14 7.83
N TRP A 157 -1.00 3.35 7.07
CA TRP A 157 -0.50 2.71 5.86
C TRP A 157 -0.55 3.66 4.67
N THR A 158 0.52 3.70 3.89
CA THR A 158 0.54 4.35 2.57
C THR A 158 -0.02 3.40 1.52
N ASN A 159 -0.50 3.94 0.40
CA ASN A 159 -0.93 3.16 -0.75
C ASN A 159 0.20 2.81 -1.76
N GLY A 160 1.45 3.19 -1.42
CA GLY A 160 2.63 3.15 -2.29
C GLY A 160 3.14 4.53 -2.72
N ASN A 161 2.30 5.57 -2.65
CA ASN A 161 2.68 6.94 -2.98
C ASN A 161 1.84 7.92 -2.14
N ALA A 162 2.40 8.41 -1.03
CA ALA A 162 1.68 9.21 -0.06
C ALA A 162 2.31 10.58 0.17
N VAL A 163 1.48 11.63 0.22
CA VAL A 163 1.93 13.01 0.46
C VAL A 163 2.19 13.23 1.94
N LEU A 164 3.35 13.77 2.28
CA LEU A 164 3.70 14.20 3.63
C LEU A 164 4.05 15.70 3.62
N PRO A 165 3.13 16.55 4.09
CA PRO A 165 3.41 17.97 4.29
C PRO A 165 4.47 18.16 5.38
N LEU A 166 5.46 19.01 5.11
CA LEU A 166 6.54 19.34 6.05
C LEU A 166 6.36 20.72 6.69
N GLY A 167 5.36 21.48 6.25
CA GLY A 167 5.13 22.85 6.68
C GLY A 167 6.22 23.81 6.18
N GLU A 168 6.49 24.85 6.96
CA GLU A 168 7.46 25.90 6.63
C GLU A 168 8.79 25.72 7.38
N SER A 169 9.05 24.57 7.99
CA SER A 169 10.26 24.34 8.80
C SER A 169 11.58 24.39 8.01
N LEU A 170 11.54 24.27 6.68
CA LEU A 170 12.72 24.27 5.81
C LEU A 170 12.89 25.58 5.01
N THR A 171 12.17 26.64 5.37
CA THR A 171 12.34 27.96 4.77
C THR A 171 13.63 28.64 5.24
N ASP A 172 14.04 29.69 4.52
CA ASP A 172 15.26 30.48 4.75
C ASP A 172 16.56 29.73 4.40
N GLY A 173 16.53 28.86 3.38
CA GLY A 173 17.74 28.17 2.93
C GLY A 173 18.26 27.08 3.87
N LYS A 174 17.44 26.61 4.82
CA LYS A 174 17.82 25.59 5.81
C LYS A 174 17.65 24.17 5.27
N MET A 175 18.68 23.35 5.39
CA MET A 175 18.57 21.89 5.18
C MET A 175 18.02 21.20 6.42
N GLY A 176 17.37 20.05 6.23
CA GLY A 176 16.86 19.23 7.32
C GLY A 176 17.06 17.74 7.14
N ILE A 177 16.92 17.00 8.23
CA ILE A 177 16.92 15.54 8.21
C ILE A 177 15.52 15.08 8.60
N LEU A 178 14.82 14.45 7.65
CA LEU A 178 13.56 13.77 7.91
C LEU A 178 13.84 12.34 8.35
N SER A 179 13.37 11.96 9.52
CA SER A 179 13.44 10.59 10.03
C SER A 179 12.04 10.03 10.21
N MET A 180 11.84 8.76 9.86
CA MET A 180 10.56 8.08 10.05
C MET A 180 10.74 6.62 10.43
N THR A 181 9.81 6.10 11.21
CA THR A 181 9.77 4.70 11.63
C THR A 181 8.78 3.92 10.78
N ILE A 182 9.24 2.83 10.15
CA ILE A 182 8.41 1.92 9.36
C ILE A 182 8.06 0.70 10.20
N ARG A 183 6.81 0.60 10.65
CA ARG A 183 6.33 -0.46 11.55
C ARG A 183 6.12 -1.79 10.82
N ALA A 184 5.66 -1.71 9.58
CA ALA A 184 5.35 -2.87 8.77
C ALA A 184 5.49 -2.52 7.28
N SER A 185 5.83 -3.52 6.48
CA SER A 185 6.05 -3.43 5.03
C SER A 185 5.94 -4.80 4.41
N GLY A 186 5.45 -4.86 3.17
CA GLY A 186 5.50 -6.04 2.31
C GLY A 186 4.75 -7.28 2.84
N PRO A 187 4.93 -8.44 2.18
CA PRO A 187 5.76 -8.64 0.97
C PRO A 187 5.21 -7.90 -0.26
N TYR A 188 6.06 -7.71 -1.29
CA TYR A 188 5.70 -7.03 -2.54
C TYR A 188 5.95 -7.93 -3.75
N CYS A 189 5.08 -7.87 -4.76
CA CYS A 189 5.32 -8.54 -6.02
C CYS A 189 6.53 -7.92 -6.73
N VAL A 190 7.45 -8.73 -7.21
CA VAL A 190 8.48 -8.29 -8.14
C VAL A 190 7.84 -8.27 -9.53
N GLN A 191 7.37 -7.11 -9.99
CA GLN A 191 7.03 -6.97 -11.40
C GLN A 191 8.33 -6.96 -12.21
N PRO A 192 8.45 -7.75 -13.30
CA PRO A 192 9.56 -7.59 -14.22
C PRO A 192 9.54 -6.16 -14.75
N LEU A 193 10.70 -5.47 -14.72
CA LEU A 193 10.83 -4.14 -15.31
C LEU A 193 10.30 -4.18 -16.75
N GLN A 194 9.15 -3.57 -16.99
CA GLN A 194 8.75 -3.20 -18.34
C GLN A 194 9.66 -2.05 -18.74
N VAL A 195 10.82 -2.39 -19.33
CA VAL A 195 11.61 -1.43 -20.07
C VAL A 195 10.77 -1.03 -21.27
N GLU A 196 10.16 0.15 -21.23
CA GLU A 196 9.58 0.76 -22.42
C GLU A 196 10.72 0.95 -23.42
N GLU A 197 10.78 0.07 -24.42
CA GLU A 197 11.59 0.29 -25.61
C GLU A 197 11.09 1.55 -26.30
N THR A 198 11.77 2.65 -26.01
CA THR A 198 11.63 3.90 -26.76
C THR A 198 11.99 3.58 -28.20
N LYS A 199 10.96 3.45 -29.04
CA LYS A 199 11.10 3.26 -30.47
C LYS A 199 11.70 4.53 -31.06
N VAL A 200 13.03 4.60 -31.12
CA VAL A 200 13.75 5.62 -31.87
C VAL A 200 13.39 5.41 -33.35
N ARG A 201 12.47 6.24 -33.85
CA ARG A 201 12.27 6.40 -35.30
C ARG A 201 13.45 7.21 -35.82
N SER A 202 14.39 6.53 -36.47
CA SER A 202 15.39 7.17 -37.32
C SER A 202 14.71 7.83 -38.52
N ALA A 203 15.23 9.01 -38.88
CA ALA A 203 14.82 9.87 -39.98
C ALA A 203 15.06 9.25 -41.37
#